data_AF-A0A919JY84-F1
#
_entry.id   AF-A0A919JY84-F1
#
_cell.length_a   1.000
_cell.length_b   1.000
_cell.length_c   1.000
_cell.angle_alpha   90.00
_cell.angle_beta   90.00
_cell.angle_gamma   90.00
#
_symmetry.space_group_name_H-M   'P 1'
#
loop_
_entity.id
_entity.type
_entity.pdbx_description
1 polymer ?
#
loop_
_entity_poly.entity_id
_entity_poly.type
_entity_poly.pdbx_seq_one_letter_code
_entity_poly.pdbx_strand_id
1 'polypeptide(L)'
;MIMATAPKGTYAVRMSVRLAGTDRPTGFAVVTAVYLVAAVAAAAVVGALPGSALPGSGPLAVTFWADLVATVVVFGGSMLFGNSSIYDPYWSVAPAVIAVAWVGWRGDAVAARQSLVVGLLLIWAVRLTANWAASWRGLGHEDWRYVQIREQTAGRLPWWLVTFTGIHLMPTLVVFAGLLAVWPAITVDGRSFGPLDVFAALVTATAIGVEAVADWQLRRFTREPGNRGRIVDIGLWRFSRHPNYLGEIGFWWGMWLFALAAAPSWWWTVVGPVAMVLLFTFVSVPLMDRRSLARRPAYAEHMQRIPALLPTRWK
;
A
#
# COMPACT_ATOMS: atom_id res chain seq x y z
N MET A 1 -39.80 -2.65 -39.08
CA MET A 1 -39.24 -3.35 -37.92
C MET A 1 -37.79 -2.91 -37.77
N ILE A 2 -37.58 -1.78 -37.09
CA ILE A 2 -36.28 -1.10 -36.96
C ILE A 2 -35.82 -1.35 -35.53
N MET A 3 -34.70 -2.06 -35.38
CA MET A 3 -34.03 -2.26 -34.09
C MET A 3 -33.58 -0.89 -33.57
N ALA A 4 -34.19 -0.44 -32.48
CA ALA A 4 -33.71 0.71 -31.73
C ALA A 4 -32.38 0.35 -31.07
N THR A 5 -31.33 1.07 -31.46
CA THR A 5 -30.01 1.04 -30.85
C THR A 5 -30.10 1.56 -29.41
N ALA A 6 -29.64 0.77 -28.44
CA ALA A 6 -29.56 1.18 -27.04
C ALA A 6 -28.62 2.41 -26.90
N PRO A 7 -28.89 3.34 -25.97
CA PRO A 7 -28.04 4.51 -25.78
C PRO A 7 -26.65 4.09 -25.28
N LYS A 8 -25.60 4.65 -25.90
CA LYS A 8 -24.24 4.61 -25.34
C LYS A 8 -24.23 5.36 -24.01
N GLY A 9 -24.05 4.65 -22.90
CA GLY A 9 -23.96 5.27 -21.57
C GLY A 9 -24.45 4.45 -20.39
N THR A 10 -25.08 3.29 -20.59
CA THR A 10 -25.60 2.48 -19.48
C THR A 10 -24.71 1.28 -19.19
N TYR A 11 -23.53 1.53 -18.62
CA TYR A 11 -22.87 0.50 -17.82
C TYR A 11 -23.42 0.64 -16.40
N ALA A 12 -24.63 0.09 -16.22
CA ALA A 12 -25.08 -0.25 -14.89
C ALA A 12 -24.05 -1.27 -14.36
N VAL A 13 -23.18 -0.82 -13.47
CA VAL A 13 -22.68 -1.71 -12.45
C VAL A 13 -23.95 -2.36 -11.91
N ARG A 14 -24.11 -3.67 -12.04
CA ARG A 14 -24.93 -4.43 -11.09
C ARG A 14 -24.23 -4.29 -9.73
N MET A 15 -24.13 -3.07 -9.22
CA MET A 15 -24.14 -2.82 -7.80
C MET A 15 -25.50 -3.39 -7.47
N SER A 16 -25.54 -4.48 -6.71
CA SER A 16 -26.78 -4.72 -5.99
C SER A 16 -27.05 -3.42 -5.26
N VAL A 17 -28.20 -2.80 -5.55
CA VAL A 17 -28.65 -1.51 -4.98
C VAL A 17 -28.52 -1.51 -3.43
N ARG A 18 -28.32 -2.69 -2.82
CA ARG A 18 -28.06 -2.96 -1.41
C ARG A 18 -26.77 -2.35 -0.83
N LEU A 19 -25.67 -2.23 -1.56
CA LEU A 19 -24.37 -1.87 -0.93
C LEU A 19 -24.10 -0.36 -0.84
N ALA A 20 -24.68 0.45 -1.73
CA ALA A 20 -24.53 1.91 -1.72
C ALA A 20 -25.14 2.58 -0.47
N GLY A 21 -26.08 1.90 0.21
CA GLY A 21 -26.71 2.38 1.45
C GLY A 21 -26.12 1.79 2.73
N THR A 22 -25.04 1.00 2.66
CA THR A 22 -24.41 0.45 3.87
C THR A 22 -23.71 1.53 4.67
N ASP A 23 -23.94 1.53 5.98
CA ASP A 23 -23.25 2.43 6.89
C ASP A 23 -21.78 2.03 7.04
N ARG A 24 -20.98 3.00 7.49
CA ARG A 24 -19.53 2.85 7.61
C ARG A 24 -19.10 1.69 8.53
N PRO A 25 -19.74 1.45 9.70
CA PRO A 25 -19.48 0.26 10.51
C PRO A 25 -19.67 -1.06 9.76
N THR A 26 -20.76 -1.21 9.01
CA THR A 26 -20.99 -2.42 8.18
C THR A 26 -19.88 -2.60 7.15
N GLY A 27 -19.44 -1.50 6.51
CA GLY A 27 -18.30 -1.56 5.59
C GLY A 27 -17.02 -2.09 6.24
N PHE A 28 -16.68 -1.64 7.45
CA PHE A 28 -15.52 -2.14 8.18
C PHE A 28 -15.69 -3.61 8.61
N ALA A 29 -16.89 -4.01 9.04
CA ALA A 29 -17.18 -5.40 9.38
C ALA A 29 -16.98 -6.32 8.16
N VAL A 30 -17.41 -5.89 6.97
CA VAL A 30 -17.18 -6.63 5.71
C VAL A 30 -15.69 -6.75 5.39
N VAL A 31 -14.93 -5.64 5.43
CA VAL A 31 -13.47 -5.67 5.18
C VAL A 31 -12.78 -6.62 6.18
N THR A 32 -13.15 -6.53 7.45
CA THR A 32 -12.61 -7.40 8.52
C THR A 32 -12.92 -8.87 8.24
N ALA A 33 -14.16 -9.20 7.89
CA ALA A 33 -14.55 -10.57 7.57
C ALA A 33 -13.78 -11.12 6.36
N VAL A 34 -13.63 -10.33 5.29
CA VAL A 34 -12.81 -10.70 4.13
C VAL A 34 -11.35 -10.97 4.55
N TYR A 35 -10.79 -10.16 5.45
CA TYR A 35 -9.40 -10.30 5.88
C TYR A 35 -9.20 -11.49 6.81
N LEU A 36 -10.19 -11.84 7.63
CA LEU A 36 -10.17 -13.06 8.44
C LEU A 36 -10.19 -14.30 7.55
N VAL A 37 -11.01 -14.32 6.50
CA VAL A 37 -11.02 -15.42 5.51
C VAL A 37 -9.68 -15.48 4.76
N ALA A 38 -9.12 -14.33 4.37
CA ALA A 38 -7.82 -14.26 3.73
C ALA A 38 -6.69 -14.77 4.65
N ALA A 39 -6.72 -14.43 5.94
CA ALA A 39 -5.77 -14.90 6.94
C ALA A 39 -5.88 -16.42 7.16
N VAL A 40 -7.09 -16.97 7.22
CA VAL A 40 -7.31 -18.43 7.30
C VAL A 40 -6.78 -19.13 6.05
N ALA A 41 -7.05 -18.60 4.87
CA ALA A 41 -6.53 -19.17 3.62
C ALA A 41 -5.00 -19.11 3.56
N ALA A 42 -4.39 -18.00 3.94
CA ALA A 42 -2.94 -17.87 4.07
C ALA A 42 -2.35 -18.86 5.09
N ALA A 43 -2.96 -18.99 6.27
CA ALA A 43 -2.53 -19.96 7.28
C ALA A 43 -2.63 -21.40 6.79
N ALA A 44 -3.66 -21.73 6.01
CA ALA A 44 -3.79 -23.05 5.38
C ALA A 44 -2.64 -23.31 4.39
N VAL A 45 -2.21 -22.32 3.60
CA VAL A 45 -1.02 -22.43 2.73
C VAL A 45 0.24 -22.68 3.56
N VAL A 46 0.43 -21.93 4.64
CA VAL A 46 1.58 -22.11 5.55
C VAL A 46 1.59 -23.52 6.16
N GLY A 47 0.44 -24.04 6.58
CA GLY A 47 0.31 -25.39 7.14
C GLY A 47 0.43 -26.52 6.10
N ALA A 48 0.02 -26.27 4.86
CA ALA A 48 0.04 -27.27 3.77
C ALA A 48 1.41 -27.36 3.06
N LEU A 49 2.24 -26.32 3.16
CA LEU A 49 3.58 -26.27 2.58
C LEU A 49 4.65 -26.25 3.68
N PRO A 50 4.76 -27.27 4.56
CA PRO A 50 5.90 -27.37 5.44
C PRO A 50 7.17 -27.48 4.57
N GLY A 51 8.25 -26.86 5.05
CA GLY A 51 9.43 -26.43 4.28
C GLY A 51 10.31 -27.49 3.62
N SER A 52 9.74 -28.62 3.20
CA SER A 52 10.43 -29.75 2.56
C SER A 52 9.69 -30.39 1.38
N ALA A 53 8.44 -30.03 1.08
CA ALA A 53 7.64 -30.79 0.10
C ALA A 53 7.85 -30.36 -1.38
N LEU A 54 8.38 -29.16 -1.66
CA LEU A 54 8.62 -28.64 -3.02
C LEU A 54 9.97 -27.91 -3.11
N PRO A 55 10.66 -27.92 -4.27
CA PRO A 55 11.82 -27.06 -4.50
C PRO A 55 11.46 -25.58 -4.28
N GLY A 56 12.22 -24.86 -3.45
CA GLY A 56 11.91 -23.48 -3.07
C GLY A 56 10.96 -23.33 -1.87
N SER A 57 10.75 -24.35 -1.05
CA SER A 57 9.85 -24.37 0.13
C SER A 57 10.38 -23.63 1.38
N GLY A 58 11.30 -22.68 1.21
CA GLY A 58 11.76 -21.84 2.32
C GLY A 58 10.65 -20.91 2.83
N PRO A 59 10.77 -20.39 4.07
CA PRO A 59 9.79 -19.50 4.66
C PRO A 59 9.32 -18.34 3.79
N LEU A 60 10.26 -17.69 3.10
CA LEU A 60 9.98 -16.61 2.17
C LEU A 60 8.98 -17.04 1.09
N ALA A 61 9.22 -18.18 0.44
CA ALA A 61 8.36 -18.65 -0.63
C ALA A 61 7.00 -19.12 -0.11
N VAL A 62 6.96 -19.77 1.05
CA VAL A 62 5.69 -20.16 1.69
C VAL A 62 4.86 -18.91 1.99
N THR A 63 5.48 -17.86 2.57
CA THR A 63 4.78 -16.60 2.82
C THR A 63 4.41 -15.83 1.56
N PHE A 64 5.20 -15.93 0.49
CA PHE A 64 4.85 -15.38 -0.82
C PHE A 64 3.57 -16.01 -1.37
N TRP A 65 3.48 -17.34 -1.36
CA TRP A 65 2.27 -18.04 -1.79
C TRP A 65 1.08 -17.76 -0.89
N ALA A 66 1.31 -17.68 0.43
CA ALA A 66 0.27 -17.31 1.38
C ALA A 66 -0.30 -15.90 1.11
N ASP A 67 0.57 -14.92 0.84
CA ASP A 67 0.17 -13.55 0.51
C ASP A 67 -0.55 -13.46 -0.84
N LEU A 68 -0.12 -14.23 -1.84
CA LEU A 68 -0.84 -14.34 -3.12
C LEU A 68 -2.22 -14.94 -2.96
N VAL A 69 -2.37 -16.02 -2.18
CA VAL A 69 -3.67 -16.64 -1.90
C VAL A 69 -4.58 -15.68 -1.13
N ALA A 70 -4.07 -15.01 -0.09
CA ALA A 70 -4.82 -13.98 0.62
C ALA A 70 -5.23 -12.82 -0.30
N THR A 71 -4.36 -12.38 -1.21
CA THR A 71 -4.67 -11.38 -2.24
C THR A 71 -5.82 -11.84 -3.15
N VAL A 72 -5.83 -13.12 -3.57
CA VAL A 72 -6.94 -13.70 -4.36
C VAL A 72 -8.25 -13.70 -3.58
N VAL A 73 -8.22 -14.01 -2.28
CA VAL A 73 -9.41 -13.94 -1.41
C VAL A 73 -9.92 -12.50 -1.29
N VAL A 74 -9.02 -11.54 -1.03
CA VAL A 74 -9.37 -10.10 -0.95
C VAL A 74 -9.95 -9.61 -2.27
N PHE A 75 -9.35 -10.01 -3.39
CA PHE A 75 -9.87 -9.75 -4.73
C PHE A 75 -11.28 -10.34 -4.92
N GLY A 76 -11.50 -11.60 -4.54
CA GLY A 76 -12.82 -12.23 -4.57
C GLY A 76 -13.85 -11.47 -3.74
N GLY A 77 -13.47 -11.02 -2.54
CA GLY A 77 -14.28 -10.13 -1.71
C GLY A 77 -14.60 -8.80 -2.41
N SER A 78 -13.61 -8.17 -3.03
CA SER A 78 -13.79 -6.92 -3.80
C SER A 78 -14.80 -7.08 -4.95
N MET A 79 -14.79 -8.24 -5.61
CA MET A 79 -15.71 -8.56 -6.70
C MET A 79 -17.12 -8.85 -6.16
N LEU A 80 -17.22 -9.60 -5.06
CA LEU A 80 -18.48 -9.93 -4.41
C LEU A 80 -19.22 -8.69 -3.92
N PHE A 81 -18.48 -7.74 -3.34
CA PHE A 81 -19.04 -6.49 -2.80
C PHE A 81 -18.97 -5.31 -3.80
N GLY A 82 -18.45 -5.53 -5.00
CA GLY A 82 -18.36 -4.50 -6.05
C GLY A 82 -17.54 -3.27 -5.65
N ASN A 83 -16.50 -3.45 -4.83
CA ASN A 83 -15.67 -2.36 -4.32
C ASN A 83 -14.20 -2.79 -4.19
N SER A 84 -13.34 -2.30 -5.08
CA SER A 84 -11.90 -2.58 -5.10
C SER A 84 -11.12 -1.88 -3.98
N SER A 85 -11.70 -0.88 -3.31
CA SER A 85 -11.10 -0.27 -2.11
C SER A 85 -11.09 -1.18 -0.88
N ILE A 86 -11.70 -2.37 -0.95
CA ILE A 86 -11.48 -3.43 0.07
C ILE A 86 -9.99 -3.83 0.14
N TYR A 87 -9.23 -3.66 -0.95
CA TYR A 87 -7.78 -3.92 -0.97
C TYR A 87 -6.95 -2.80 -0.31
N ASP A 88 -7.48 -1.58 -0.19
CA ASP A 88 -6.70 -0.40 0.22
C ASP A 88 -6.01 -0.51 1.59
N PRO A 89 -6.57 -1.17 2.63
CA PRO A 89 -5.79 -1.40 3.86
C PRO A 89 -4.88 -2.63 3.77
N TYR A 90 -5.15 -3.58 2.87
CA TYR A 90 -4.50 -4.90 2.81
C TYR A 90 -3.00 -4.77 2.66
N TRP A 91 -2.55 -3.94 1.72
CA TRP A 91 -1.14 -3.74 1.41
C TRP A 91 -0.34 -3.15 2.58
N SER A 92 -1.01 -2.54 3.57
CA SER A 92 -0.38 -2.08 4.82
C SER A 92 -0.52 -3.06 5.99
N VAL A 93 -1.60 -3.87 6.00
CA VAL A 93 -1.85 -4.88 7.05
C VAL A 93 -1.02 -6.15 6.84
N ALA A 94 -0.95 -6.65 5.60
CA ALA A 94 -0.27 -7.91 5.28
C ALA A 94 1.21 -7.92 5.70
N PRO A 95 2.02 -6.87 5.45
CA PRO A 95 3.40 -6.81 5.93
C PRO A 95 3.57 -7.03 7.43
N ALA A 96 2.67 -6.45 8.25
CA ALA A 96 2.73 -6.59 9.71
C ALA A 96 2.44 -8.01 10.16
N VAL A 97 1.43 -8.65 9.58
CA VAL A 97 1.08 -10.04 9.87
C VAL A 97 2.22 -10.97 9.45
N ILE A 98 2.79 -10.76 8.26
CA ILE A 98 3.91 -11.56 7.74
C ILE A 98 5.15 -11.41 8.61
N ALA A 99 5.53 -10.20 9.00
CA ALA A 99 6.69 -9.95 9.85
C ALA A 99 6.56 -10.62 11.23
N VAL A 100 5.37 -10.56 11.85
CA VAL A 100 5.09 -11.26 13.12
C VAL A 100 5.16 -12.77 12.94
N ALA A 101 4.63 -13.31 11.85
CA ALA A 101 4.74 -14.74 11.54
C ALA A 101 6.20 -15.18 11.37
N TRP A 102 7.06 -14.37 10.75
CA TRP A 102 8.49 -14.66 10.61
C TRP A 102 9.23 -14.64 11.94
N VAL A 103 8.87 -13.75 12.87
CA VAL A 103 9.38 -13.80 14.26
C VAL A 103 8.98 -15.11 14.94
N GLY A 104 7.71 -15.51 14.80
CA GLY A 104 7.21 -16.76 15.36
C GLY A 104 7.88 -18.00 14.77
N TRP A 105 8.16 -18.01 13.47
CA TRP A 105 8.89 -19.10 12.81
C TRP A 105 10.30 -19.23 13.36
N ARG A 106 11.01 -18.11 13.56
CA ARG A 106 12.37 -18.15 14.10
C ARG A 106 12.43 -18.89 15.45
N GLY A 107 11.44 -18.70 16.33
CA GLY A 107 11.31 -19.47 17.57
C GLY A 107 12.24 -19.07 18.72
N ASP A 108 13.21 -18.18 18.48
CA ASP A 108 14.17 -17.70 19.48
C ASP A 108 13.74 -16.36 20.13
N ALA A 109 14.50 -15.95 21.16
CA ALA A 109 14.32 -14.66 21.80
C ALA A 109 14.43 -13.50 20.79
N VAL A 110 13.48 -12.56 20.88
CA VAL A 110 13.44 -11.37 20.01
C VAL A 110 14.53 -10.39 20.43
N ALA A 111 15.57 -10.23 19.62
CA ALA A 111 16.64 -9.27 19.89
C ALA A 111 16.24 -7.84 19.49
N ALA A 112 17.07 -6.86 19.87
CA ALA A 112 16.79 -5.44 19.70
C ALA A 112 16.47 -5.05 18.24
N ARG A 113 17.19 -5.61 17.26
CA ARG A 113 16.94 -5.37 15.82
C ARG A 113 15.53 -5.81 15.42
N GLN A 114 15.13 -7.03 15.80
CA GLN A 114 13.81 -7.56 15.42
C GLN A 114 12.69 -6.75 16.07
N SER A 115 12.84 -6.39 17.35
CA SER A 115 11.88 -5.52 18.06
C SER A 115 11.72 -4.17 17.36
N LEU A 116 12.81 -3.55 16.92
CA LEU A 116 12.77 -2.27 16.21
C LEU A 116 12.12 -2.39 14.83
N VAL A 117 12.51 -3.38 14.03
CA VAL A 117 11.95 -3.61 12.69
C VAL A 117 10.44 -3.87 12.77
N VAL A 118 10.02 -4.79 13.64
CA VAL A 118 8.60 -5.12 13.84
C VAL A 118 7.84 -3.93 14.41
N GLY A 119 8.40 -3.21 15.39
CA GLY A 119 7.77 -2.03 15.96
C GLY A 119 7.55 -0.91 14.96
N LEU A 120 8.57 -0.56 14.17
CA LEU A 120 8.47 0.47 13.14
C LEU A 120 7.50 0.06 12.02
N LEU A 121 7.54 -1.21 11.61
CA LEU A 121 6.63 -1.75 10.61
C LEU A 121 5.18 -1.76 11.11
N LEU A 122 4.93 -2.11 12.37
CA LEU A 122 3.60 -2.02 12.98
C LEU A 122 3.10 -0.58 13.06
N ILE A 123 3.96 0.37 13.45
CA ILE A 123 3.60 1.80 13.47
C ILE A 123 3.21 2.27 12.06
N TRP A 124 3.99 1.90 11.04
CA TRP A 124 3.70 2.20 9.63
C TRP A 124 2.40 1.54 9.14
N ALA A 125 2.15 0.28 9.49
CA ALA A 125 0.93 -0.43 9.11
C ALA A 125 -0.32 0.20 9.73
N VAL A 126 -0.27 0.46 11.05
CA VAL A 126 -1.37 1.06 11.80
C VAL A 126 -1.67 2.47 11.32
N ARG A 127 -0.65 3.32 11.11
CA ARG A 127 -0.89 4.68 10.58
C ARG A 127 -1.48 4.65 9.18
N LEU A 128 -1.09 3.71 8.32
CA LEU A 128 -1.60 3.63 6.95
C LEU A 128 -3.07 3.26 6.96
N THR A 129 -3.36 2.18 7.66
CA THR A 129 -4.72 1.68 7.85
C THR A 129 -5.60 2.74 8.52
N ALA A 130 -5.10 3.45 9.54
CA ALA A 130 -5.85 4.52 10.20
C ALA A 130 -6.10 5.74 9.30
N ASN A 131 -5.12 6.13 8.47
CA ASN A 131 -5.30 7.22 7.50
C ASN A 131 -6.40 6.87 6.47
N TRP A 132 -6.35 5.66 5.92
CA TRP A 132 -7.39 5.15 5.03
C TRP A 132 -8.74 5.13 5.75
N ALA A 133 -8.81 4.49 6.92
CA ALA A 133 -10.03 4.34 7.69
C ALA A 133 -10.67 5.69 8.02
N ALA A 134 -9.88 6.73 8.33
CA ALA A 134 -10.36 8.07 8.66
C ALA A 134 -11.08 8.78 7.50
N SER A 135 -10.86 8.37 6.25
CA SER A 135 -11.43 9.00 5.05
C SER A 135 -12.43 8.10 4.31
N TRP A 136 -12.34 6.78 4.49
CA TRP A 136 -13.24 5.82 3.88
C TRP A 136 -14.65 5.88 4.50
N ARG A 137 -15.69 5.82 3.64
CA ARG A 137 -17.09 6.10 4.04
C ARG A 137 -17.97 4.85 4.06
N GLY A 138 -17.40 3.66 3.84
CA GLY A 138 -18.13 2.40 3.67
C GLY A 138 -18.17 1.95 2.22
N LEU A 139 -18.93 0.89 1.93
CA LEU A 139 -18.88 0.20 0.62
C LEU A 139 -19.43 1.02 -0.55
N GLY A 140 -20.16 2.10 -0.29
CA GLY A 140 -20.53 3.09 -1.30
C GLY A 140 -19.37 4.01 -1.74
N HIS A 141 -18.24 4.00 -1.04
CA HIS A 141 -17.04 4.78 -1.39
C HIS A 141 -15.97 3.87 -1.98
N GLU A 142 -15.70 4.05 -3.26
CA GLU A 142 -14.57 3.44 -3.96
C GLU A 142 -13.57 4.53 -4.37
N ASP A 143 -12.28 4.23 -4.28
CA ASP A 143 -11.22 5.17 -4.66
C ASP A 143 -11.41 5.58 -6.13
N TRP A 144 -11.37 6.89 -6.35
CA TRP A 144 -11.55 7.50 -7.65
C TRP A 144 -10.59 6.96 -8.72
N ARG A 145 -9.40 6.49 -8.34
CA ARG A 145 -8.42 5.90 -9.26
C ARG A 145 -9.01 4.65 -9.89
N TYR A 146 -9.68 3.82 -9.09
CA TYR A 146 -10.28 2.57 -9.55
C TYR A 146 -11.50 2.83 -10.43
N VAL A 147 -12.30 3.84 -10.07
CA VAL A 147 -13.41 4.30 -10.92
C VAL A 147 -12.89 4.80 -12.27
N GLN A 148 -11.85 5.64 -12.27
CA GLN A 148 -11.25 6.16 -13.50
C GLN A 148 -10.65 5.04 -14.36
N ILE A 149 -9.91 4.10 -13.77
CA ILE A 149 -9.33 2.96 -14.49
C ILE A 149 -10.44 2.09 -15.09
N ARG A 150 -11.53 1.85 -14.35
CA ARG A 150 -12.70 1.11 -14.83
C ARG A 150 -13.31 1.78 -16.06
N GLU A 151 -13.50 3.10 -16.02
CA GLU A 151 -14.02 3.88 -17.14
C GLU A 151 -13.08 3.85 -18.36
N GLN A 152 -11.77 4.00 -18.15
CA GLN A 152 -10.77 4.01 -19.23
C GLN A 152 -10.60 2.65 -19.92
N THR A 153 -10.87 1.55 -19.21
CA THR A 153 -10.74 0.18 -19.71
C THR A 153 -12.07 -0.42 -20.16
N ALA A 154 -13.19 0.28 -19.93
CA ALA A 154 -14.53 -0.20 -20.26
C ALA A 154 -14.66 -0.60 -21.73
N GLY A 155 -15.19 -1.79 -21.97
CA GLY A 155 -15.37 -2.36 -23.31
C GLY A 155 -14.09 -2.85 -24.00
N ARG A 156 -12.90 -2.66 -23.40
CA ARG A 156 -11.61 -3.15 -23.93
C ARG A 156 -11.10 -4.37 -23.17
N LEU A 157 -11.22 -4.37 -21.85
CA LEU A 157 -10.78 -5.46 -20.98
C LEU A 157 -11.87 -5.80 -19.97
N PRO A 158 -12.00 -7.07 -19.57
CA PRO A 158 -12.93 -7.43 -18.51
C PRO A 158 -12.45 -6.84 -17.17
N TRP A 159 -13.37 -6.24 -16.41
CA TRP A 159 -13.03 -5.53 -15.17
C TRP A 159 -12.28 -6.40 -14.16
N TRP A 160 -12.64 -7.68 -14.04
CA TRP A 160 -11.97 -8.62 -13.13
C TRP A 160 -10.46 -8.72 -13.40
N LEU A 161 -10.05 -8.69 -14.68
CA LEU A 161 -8.64 -8.79 -15.07
C LEU A 161 -7.90 -7.50 -14.72
N VAL A 162 -8.53 -6.35 -15.00
CA VAL A 162 -7.96 -5.02 -14.72
C VAL A 162 -7.78 -4.81 -13.22
N THR A 163 -8.80 -5.12 -12.41
CA THR A 163 -8.72 -4.94 -10.95
C THR A 163 -7.82 -5.99 -10.30
N PHE A 164 -7.85 -7.26 -10.75
CA PHE A 164 -6.93 -8.27 -10.22
C PHE A 164 -5.47 -7.89 -10.50
N THR A 165 -5.11 -7.55 -11.74
CA THR A 165 -3.71 -7.29 -12.10
C THR A 165 -3.22 -5.94 -11.59
N GLY A 166 -4.00 -4.87 -11.77
CA GLY A 166 -3.56 -3.50 -11.50
C GLY A 166 -3.80 -3.00 -10.07
N ILE A 167 -4.87 -3.44 -9.42
CA ILE A 167 -5.28 -2.93 -8.09
C ILE A 167 -4.86 -3.89 -6.97
N HIS A 168 -4.86 -5.20 -7.23
CA HIS A 168 -4.57 -6.21 -6.21
C HIS A 168 -3.16 -6.80 -6.38
N LEU A 169 -2.90 -7.51 -7.48
CA LEU A 169 -1.68 -8.27 -7.68
C LEU A 169 -0.43 -7.40 -7.78
N MET A 170 -0.44 -6.35 -8.62
CA MET A 170 0.75 -5.51 -8.79
C MET A 170 1.21 -4.85 -7.47
N PRO A 171 0.34 -4.19 -6.68
CA PRO A 171 0.77 -3.65 -5.39
C PRO A 171 1.21 -4.74 -4.40
N THR A 172 0.56 -5.90 -4.37
CA THR A 172 1.00 -7.05 -3.54
C THR A 172 2.42 -7.45 -3.89
N LEU A 173 2.74 -7.60 -5.18
CA LEU A 173 4.10 -7.98 -5.61
C LEU A 173 5.15 -6.91 -5.26
N VAL A 174 4.81 -5.63 -5.41
CA VAL A 174 5.73 -4.52 -5.07
C VAL A 174 5.99 -4.44 -3.56
N VAL A 175 4.94 -4.59 -2.75
CA VAL A 175 5.06 -4.63 -1.28
C VAL A 175 5.82 -5.87 -0.81
N PHE A 176 5.54 -7.03 -1.40
CA PHE A 176 6.28 -8.25 -1.07
C PHE A 176 7.75 -8.16 -1.46
N ALA A 177 8.08 -7.51 -2.58
CA ALA A 177 9.47 -7.21 -2.95
C ALA A 177 10.17 -6.34 -1.88
N GLY A 178 9.44 -5.39 -1.27
CA GLY A 178 9.90 -4.64 -0.10
C GLY A 178 10.14 -5.50 1.12
N LEU A 179 9.23 -6.45 1.40
CA LEU A 179 9.36 -7.40 2.51
C LEU A 179 10.57 -8.34 2.41
N LEU A 180 11.11 -8.57 1.20
CA LEU A 180 12.35 -9.35 1.05
C LEU A 180 13.50 -8.80 1.90
N ALA A 181 13.56 -7.48 2.09
CA ALA A 181 14.55 -6.82 2.95
C ALA A 181 14.27 -7.02 4.46
N VAL A 182 12.99 -7.17 4.84
CA VAL A 182 12.59 -7.39 6.23
C VAL A 182 13.00 -8.79 6.70
N TRP A 183 12.98 -9.78 5.81
CA TRP A 183 13.34 -11.17 6.13
C TRP A 183 14.71 -11.31 6.82
N PRO A 184 15.84 -10.92 6.22
CA PRO A 184 17.15 -11.07 6.86
C PRO A 184 17.28 -10.25 8.15
N ALA A 185 16.58 -9.12 8.26
CA ALA A 185 16.58 -8.33 9.49
C ALA A 185 15.88 -9.03 10.66
N ILE A 186 14.94 -9.94 10.37
CA ILE A 186 14.21 -10.74 11.35
C ILE A 186 14.92 -12.07 11.66
N THR A 187 15.36 -12.78 10.61
CA THR A 187 15.69 -14.22 10.71
C THR A 187 17.16 -14.55 10.59
N VAL A 188 18.01 -13.63 10.09
CA VAL A 188 19.44 -13.89 9.97
C VAL A 188 20.17 -13.40 11.21
N ASP A 189 20.87 -14.33 11.85
CA ASP A 189 21.76 -14.08 12.97
C ASP A 189 23.23 -14.02 12.54
N GLY A 190 24.09 -13.57 13.45
CA GLY A 190 25.54 -13.54 13.26
C GLY A 190 26.15 -12.14 13.22
N ARG A 191 25.34 -11.08 13.25
CA ARG A 191 25.79 -9.69 13.41
C ARG A 191 25.05 -8.99 14.53
N SER A 192 25.79 -8.54 15.53
CA SER A 192 25.28 -7.75 16.65
C SER A 192 24.61 -6.47 16.17
N PHE A 193 23.72 -5.93 17.00
CA PHE A 193 23.14 -4.61 16.78
C PHE A 193 24.24 -3.54 16.73
N GLY A 194 24.21 -2.66 15.73
CA GLY A 194 25.29 -1.70 15.50
C GLY A 194 24.85 -0.35 14.92
N PRO A 195 25.81 0.51 14.54
CA PRO A 195 25.53 1.87 14.07
C PRO A 195 24.61 1.92 12.84
N LEU A 196 24.71 0.94 11.93
CA LEU A 196 23.84 0.88 10.76
C LEU A 196 22.38 0.58 11.14
N ASP A 197 22.14 -0.20 12.20
CA ASP A 197 20.77 -0.41 12.72
C ASP A 197 20.19 0.87 13.29
N VAL A 198 21.00 1.68 14.00
CA VAL A 198 20.57 3.00 14.51
C VAL A 198 20.25 3.94 13.35
N PHE A 199 21.12 3.98 12.32
CA PHE A 199 20.87 4.79 11.14
C PHE A 199 19.60 4.35 10.39
N ALA A 200 19.41 3.05 10.20
CA ALA A 200 18.20 2.49 9.61
C ALA A 200 16.95 2.90 10.41
N ALA A 201 16.98 2.78 11.73
CA ALA A 201 15.89 3.19 12.61
C ALA A 201 15.56 4.68 12.46
N LEU A 202 16.56 5.55 12.40
CA LEU A 202 16.36 6.99 12.20
C LEU A 202 15.76 7.31 10.83
N VAL A 203 16.24 6.66 9.76
CA VAL A 203 15.69 6.82 8.41
C VAL A 203 14.23 6.37 8.37
N THR A 204 13.92 5.18 8.87
CA THR A 204 12.56 4.63 8.90
C THR A 204 11.63 5.47 9.75
N ALA A 205 12.04 5.86 10.97
CA ALA A 205 11.21 6.67 11.85
C ALA A 205 10.93 8.07 11.26
N THR A 206 11.94 8.69 10.64
CA THR A 206 11.78 9.98 9.95
C THR A 206 10.83 9.85 8.77
N ALA A 207 10.96 8.79 7.97
CA ALA A 207 10.08 8.51 6.84
C ALA A 207 8.61 8.38 7.26
N ILE A 208 8.34 7.58 8.31
CA ILE A 208 7.01 7.44 8.91
C ILE A 208 6.50 8.79 9.43
N GLY A 209 7.37 9.58 10.07
CA GLY A 209 7.04 10.92 10.55
C GLY A 209 6.65 11.88 9.42
N VAL A 210 7.41 11.88 8.31
CA VAL A 210 7.14 12.67 7.10
C VAL A 210 5.78 12.29 6.52
N GLU A 211 5.50 10.99 6.36
CA GLU A 211 4.18 10.50 5.93
C GLU A 211 3.05 10.96 6.84
N ALA A 212 3.20 10.75 8.15
CA ALA A 212 2.16 11.04 9.13
C ALA A 212 1.82 12.53 9.15
N VAL A 213 2.83 13.40 9.13
CA VAL A 213 2.67 14.85 9.09
C VAL A 213 2.08 15.30 7.76
N ALA A 214 2.55 14.77 6.63
CA ALA A 214 2.04 15.10 5.30
C ALA A 214 0.56 14.74 5.15
N ASP A 215 0.18 13.52 5.54
CA ASP A 215 -1.22 13.07 5.47
C ASP A 215 -2.10 13.87 6.45
N TRP A 216 -1.61 14.19 7.66
CA TRP A 216 -2.35 15.06 8.59
C TRP A 216 -2.58 16.46 8.02
N GLN A 217 -1.56 17.08 7.44
CA GLN A 217 -1.66 18.39 6.77
C GLN A 217 -2.69 18.34 5.64
N LEU A 218 -2.64 17.31 4.80
CA LEU A 218 -3.58 17.13 3.69
C LEU A 218 -5.02 16.91 4.17
N ARG A 219 -5.23 16.05 5.16
CA ARG A 219 -6.56 15.81 5.75
C ARG A 219 -7.13 17.06 6.39
N ARG A 220 -6.32 17.82 7.13
CA ARG A 220 -6.75 19.10 7.73
C ARG A 220 -7.12 20.11 6.64
N PHE A 221 -6.27 20.26 5.63
CA PHE A 221 -6.49 21.20 4.53
C PHE A 221 -7.78 20.89 3.75
N THR A 222 -8.02 19.62 3.43
CA THR A 222 -9.17 19.18 2.61
C THR A 222 -10.52 19.20 3.35
N ARG A 223 -10.51 19.20 4.68
CA ARG A 223 -11.74 19.31 5.50
C ARG A 223 -12.31 20.73 5.54
N GLU A 224 -11.47 21.74 5.34
CA GLU A 224 -11.87 23.15 5.35
C GLU A 224 -12.61 23.52 4.05
N PRO A 225 -13.91 23.90 4.09
CA PRO A 225 -14.69 24.22 2.88
C PRO A 225 -14.05 25.31 2.01
N GLY A 226 -13.39 26.30 2.61
CA GLY A 226 -12.69 27.38 1.89
C GLY A 226 -11.47 26.91 1.08
N ASN A 227 -11.04 25.67 1.25
CA ASN A 227 -9.90 25.08 0.53
C ASN A 227 -10.31 24.24 -0.68
N ARG A 228 -11.61 24.12 -0.99
CA ARG A 228 -12.09 23.40 -2.17
C ARG A 228 -11.48 24.01 -3.43
N GLY A 229 -10.91 23.15 -4.28
CA GLY A 229 -10.25 23.58 -5.53
C GLY A 229 -8.85 24.21 -5.34
N ARG A 230 -8.42 24.49 -4.10
CA ARG A 230 -7.09 25.06 -3.84
C ARG A 230 -6.01 23.97 -3.82
N ILE A 231 -4.77 24.42 -4.01
CA ILE A 231 -3.56 23.59 -3.93
C ILE A 231 -3.09 23.62 -2.48
N VAL A 232 -2.73 22.46 -1.93
CA VAL A 232 -2.11 22.39 -0.60
C VAL A 232 -0.68 22.92 -0.71
N ASP A 233 -0.37 23.98 0.03
CA ASP A 233 0.93 24.66 0.00
C ASP A 233 1.32 25.08 1.42
N ILE A 234 1.24 24.13 2.35
CA ILE A 234 1.56 24.32 3.78
C ILE A 234 2.50 23.22 4.27
N GLY A 235 3.35 23.56 5.24
CA GLY A 235 4.23 22.57 5.88
C GLY A 235 5.11 21.82 4.87
N LEU A 236 5.05 20.49 4.90
CA LEU A 236 5.86 19.62 4.02
C LEU A 236 5.48 19.80 2.54
N TRP A 237 4.22 20.14 2.26
CA TRP A 237 3.71 20.35 0.90
C TRP A 237 4.29 21.60 0.20
N ARG A 238 4.97 22.49 0.95
CA ARG A 238 5.72 23.62 0.38
C ARG A 238 7.04 23.19 -0.27
N PHE A 239 7.55 22.02 0.08
CA PHE A 239 8.86 21.54 -0.34
C PHE A 239 8.78 20.36 -1.31
N SER A 240 7.66 19.64 -1.29
CA SER A 240 7.39 18.48 -2.13
C SER A 240 5.92 18.47 -2.51
N ARG A 241 5.58 18.13 -3.76
CA ARG A 241 4.18 17.94 -4.16
C ARG A 241 3.59 16.64 -3.63
N HIS A 242 4.41 15.67 -3.24
CA HIS A 242 3.99 14.37 -2.73
C HIS A 242 4.85 13.92 -1.54
N PRO A 243 4.88 14.68 -0.43
CA PRO A 243 5.77 14.38 0.69
C PRO A 243 5.42 13.06 1.39
N ASN A 244 4.14 12.65 1.37
CA ASN A 244 3.73 11.34 1.87
C ASN A 244 4.27 10.19 1.01
N TYR A 245 4.39 10.35 -0.31
CA TYR A 245 5.03 9.34 -1.16
C TYR A 245 6.55 9.28 -0.92
N LEU A 246 7.18 10.41 -0.64
CA LEU A 246 8.59 10.46 -0.27
C LEU A 246 8.86 9.69 1.03
N GLY A 247 8.02 9.88 2.06
CA GLY A 247 8.15 9.09 3.27
C GLY A 247 7.91 7.60 3.01
N GLU A 248 6.89 7.24 2.23
CA GLU A 248 6.63 5.82 1.91
C GLU A 248 7.83 5.16 1.22
N ILE A 249 8.45 5.84 0.25
CA ILE A 249 9.71 5.41 -0.37
C ILE A 249 10.80 5.25 0.70
N GLY A 250 10.99 6.26 1.56
CA GLY A 250 11.99 6.27 2.62
C GLY A 250 11.83 5.14 3.63
N PHE A 251 10.60 4.73 3.93
CA PHE A 251 10.30 3.60 4.82
C PHE A 251 10.91 2.31 4.28
N TRP A 252 10.69 2.01 2.99
CA TRP A 252 11.23 0.80 2.35
C TRP A 252 12.75 0.83 2.20
N TRP A 253 13.35 2.01 1.98
CA TRP A 253 14.81 2.17 2.05
C TRP A 253 15.35 1.89 3.45
N GLY A 254 14.66 2.36 4.49
CA GLY A 254 15.03 2.06 5.87
C GLY A 254 14.96 0.56 6.20
N MET A 255 13.94 -0.15 5.73
CA MET A 255 13.86 -1.61 5.86
C MET A 255 15.03 -2.32 5.17
N TRP A 256 15.46 -1.83 4.00
CA TRP A 256 16.64 -2.33 3.31
C TRP A 256 17.95 -2.06 4.07
N LEU A 257 18.08 -0.91 4.74
CA LEU A 257 19.24 -0.64 5.59
C LEU A 257 19.32 -1.61 6.78
N PHE A 258 18.20 -1.98 7.39
CA PHE A 258 18.16 -3.05 8.40
C PHE A 258 18.59 -4.40 7.83
N ALA A 259 18.20 -4.72 6.60
CA ALA A 259 18.62 -5.93 5.89
C ALA A 259 20.16 -5.98 5.77
N LEU A 260 20.76 -4.88 5.33
CA LEU A 260 22.23 -4.76 5.20
C LEU A 260 22.94 -4.82 6.55
N ALA A 261 22.36 -4.23 7.60
CA ALA A 261 22.92 -4.30 8.95
C ALA A 261 22.99 -5.75 9.45
N ALA A 262 21.92 -6.51 9.23
CA ALA A 262 21.81 -7.91 9.63
C ALA A 262 22.63 -8.87 8.77
N ALA A 263 22.59 -8.69 7.45
CA ALA A 263 23.19 -9.59 6.49
C ALA A 263 23.58 -8.85 5.19
N PRO A 264 24.80 -8.32 5.08
CA PRO A 264 25.26 -7.61 3.88
C PRO A 264 25.14 -8.40 2.57
N SER A 265 25.16 -9.74 2.64
CA SER A 265 24.93 -10.63 1.48
C SER A 265 23.53 -10.50 0.87
N TRP A 266 22.56 -9.92 1.59
CA TRP A 266 21.19 -9.68 1.14
C TRP A 266 21.00 -8.33 0.45
N TRP A 267 22.09 -7.67 0.02
CA TRP A 267 22.02 -6.37 -0.68
C TRP A 267 21.07 -6.35 -1.88
N TRP A 268 20.90 -7.49 -2.56
CA TRP A 268 20.03 -7.64 -3.74
C TRP A 268 18.54 -7.38 -3.44
N THR A 269 18.13 -7.42 -2.17
CA THR A 269 16.78 -7.04 -1.73
C THR A 269 16.46 -5.55 -1.95
N VAL A 270 17.43 -4.76 -2.42
CA VAL A 270 17.25 -3.38 -2.91
C VAL A 270 16.19 -3.29 -4.01
N VAL A 271 15.86 -4.41 -4.67
CA VAL A 271 14.75 -4.52 -5.61
C VAL A 271 13.43 -4.00 -5.03
N GLY A 272 13.18 -4.19 -3.73
CA GLY A 272 11.98 -3.69 -3.04
C GLY A 272 11.87 -2.16 -3.03
N PRO A 273 12.78 -1.42 -2.38
CA PRO A 273 12.74 0.04 -2.40
C PRO A 273 12.87 0.64 -3.80
N VAL A 274 13.62 0.00 -4.72
CA VAL A 274 13.65 0.43 -6.12
C VAL A 274 12.28 0.28 -6.78
N ALA A 275 11.59 -0.85 -6.60
CA ALA A 275 10.24 -1.04 -7.12
C ALA A 275 9.25 0.02 -6.58
N MET A 276 9.39 0.42 -5.31
CA MET A 276 8.61 1.52 -4.73
C MET A 276 8.90 2.85 -5.41
N VAL A 277 10.18 3.20 -5.62
CA VAL A 277 10.55 4.41 -6.37
C VAL A 277 9.94 4.40 -7.77
N LEU A 278 10.01 3.28 -8.49
CA LEU A 278 9.45 3.14 -9.84
C LEU A 278 7.93 3.30 -9.82
N LEU A 279 7.23 2.63 -8.91
CA LEU A 279 5.78 2.72 -8.75
C LEU A 279 5.35 4.17 -8.51
N PHE A 280 5.97 4.86 -7.55
CA PHE A 280 5.58 6.22 -7.22
C PHE A 280 5.94 7.20 -8.34
N THR A 281 7.13 7.09 -8.93
CA THR A 281 7.62 8.03 -9.94
C THR A 281 6.86 7.90 -11.26
N PHE A 282 6.56 6.67 -11.70
CA PHE A 282 6.00 6.43 -13.03
C PHE A 282 4.49 6.20 -13.04
N VAL A 283 3.89 5.82 -11.91
CA VAL A 283 2.45 5.53 -11.84
C VAL A 283 1.75 6.53 -10.93
N SER A 284 2.08 6.56 -9.64
CA SER A 284 1.30 7.30 -8.62
C SER A 284 1.40 8.83 -8.77
N VAL A 285 2.60 9.37 -8.91
CA VAL A 285 2.83 10.82 -9.08
C VAL A 285 2.17 11.34 -10.36
N PRO A 286 2.41 10.74 -11.56
CA PRO A 286 1.77 11.21 -12.79
C PRO A 286 0.24 11.14 -12.74
N LEU A 287 -0.32 10.10 -12.13
CA LEU A 287 -1.77 9.96 -11.98
C LEU A 287 -2.36 11.09 -11.12
N MET A 288 -1.73 11.42 -10.00
CA MET A 288 -2.18 12.48 -9.11
C MET A 288 -1.96 13.89 -9.71
N ASP A 289 -0.83 14.11 -10.37
CA ASP A 289 -0.50 15.38 -11.02
C ASP A 289 -1.47 15.66 -12.18
N ARG A 290 -1.77 14.66 -13.03
CA ARG A 290 -2.77 14.80 -14.12
C ARG A 290 -4.15 15.16 -13.59
N ARG A 291 -4.58 14.52 -12.50
CA ARG A 291 -5.87 14.88 -11.87
C ARG A 291 -5.86 16.29 -11.31
N SER A 292 -4.74 16.71 -10.71
CA SER A 292 -4.61 18.06 -10.15
C SER A 292 -4.60 19.12 -11.25
N LEU A 293 -3.87 18.89 -12.36
CA LEU A 293 -3.88 19.74 -13.55
C LEU A 293 -5.30 19.92 -14.11
N ALA A 294 -6.08 18.84 -14.18
CA ALA A 294 -7.45 18.90 -14.68
C ALA A 294 -8.43 19.67 -13.78
N ARG A 295 -8.10 19.87 -12.50
CA ARG A 295 -9.02 20.43 -11.49
C ARG A 295 -8.60 21.80 -10.96
N ARG A 296 -7.34 22.20 -11.17
CA ARG A 296 -6.74 23.37 -10.51
C ARG A 296 -5.94 24.18 -11.54
N PRO A 297 -6.47 25.33 -12.01
CA PRO A 297 -5.82 26.14 -13.06
C PRO A 297 -4.37 26.54 -12.74
N ALA A 298 -4.08 26.87 -11.47
CA ALA A 298 -2.75 27.29 -11.03
C ALA A 298 -1.75 26.13 -10.81
N TYR A 299 -2.15 24.87 -11.05
CA TYR A 299 -1.32 23.72 -10.70
C TYR A 299 -0.10 23.57 -11.61
N ALA A 300 -0.21 23.93 -12.89
CA ALA A 300 0.92 23.92 -13.82
C ALA A 300 2.06 24.82 -13.34
N GLU A 301 1.73 26.03 -12.86
CA GLU A 301 2.71 26.96 -12.30
C GLU A 301 3.29 26.46 -10.97
N HIS A 302 2.45 25.87 -10.12
CA HIS A 302 2.90 25.23 -8.89
C HIS A 302 3.90 24.08 -9.16
N MET A 303 3.68 23.29 -10.23
CA MET A 303 4.59 22.22 -10.62
C MET A 303 5.97 22.68 -11.05
N GLN A 304 6.10 23.91 -11.55
CA GLN A 304 7.39 24.50 -11.91
C GLN A 304 8.19 24.96 -10.68
N ARG A 305 7.48 25.30 -9.59
CA ARG A 305 8.10 25.78 -8.35
C ARG A 305 8.43 24.66 -7.38
N ILE A 306 7.53 23.71 -7.21
CA ILE A 306 7.61 22.67 -6.19
C ILE A 306 7.91 21.32 -6.86
N PRO A 307 9.02 20.66 -6.53
CA PRO A 307 9.38 19.36 -7.10
C PRO A 307 8.42 18.26 -6.64
N ALA A 308 8.34 17.16 -7.40
CA ALA A 308 7.40 16.09 -7.10
C ALA A 308 7.71 15.34 -5.79
N LEU A 309 8.98 14.97 -5.57
CA LEU A 309 9.42 14.16 -4.44
C LEU A 309 10.50 14.89 -3.61
N LEU A 310 11.75 14.91 -4.08
CA LEU A 310 12.87 15.48 -3.34
C LEU A 310 12.87 17.02 -3.42
N PRO A 311 12.91 17.74 -2.28
CA PRO A 311 13.04 19.19 -2.25
C PRO A 311 14.33 19.64 -2.94
N THR A 312 14.21 20.64 -3.82
CA THR A 312 15.36 21.26 -4.50
C THR A 312 15.77 22.58 -3.85
N ARG A 313 14.94 23.11 -2.94
CA ARG A 313 15.16 24.37 -2.22
C ARG A 313 14.58 24.29 -0.82
N TRP A 314 15.44 24.46 0.18
CA TRP A 314 15.05 24.67 1.58
C TRP A 314 15.07 26.19 1.79
N LYS A 315 13.91 26.83 1.75
CA LYS A 315 13.76 28.27 2.02
C LYS A 315 13.12 28.48 3.37
#